data_AF-A0A7R9RNG9-F1
#
_entry.id   AF-A0A7R9RNG9-F1
#
_cell.length_a   1.000
_cell.length_b   1.000
_cell.length_c   1.000
_cell.angle_alpha   90.00
_cell.angle_beta   90.00
_cell.angle_gamma   90.00
#
_symmetry.space_group_name_H-M   'P 1'
#
loop_
_entity.id
_entity.type
_entity.pdbx_description
1 polymer ?
#
loop_
_entity_poly.entity_id
_entity_poly.type
_entity_poly.pdbx_seq_one_letter_code
_entity_poly.pdbx_strand_id
1 'polypeptide(L)'
;LFSAMETGPEEFNFPFKPYGIQVQFVKSLYDAIDSQKLAVFESPTGTGKSLSIICGSLTWLKSHENKLEEEFKHDQKRLEELKQNLNSADDWFTVQTSSYEELEKLQKRRVLFDLFKQKQKVFKAYKDTSAKALEHFKNTPKDEEEGTSEDLCLLDEYHSDEESVPEENKPEEELDSVLVKIIYSSRTHSQMSQFIHEMKKTVFNNNVRLVSLASRQFTCINEHVKKLKNNTLMNERCTELQKASTKCLMDNEESTTKRQKTKVPRGCPFFNIPRIRGLQNYILGNLGDVEDITKVGVKIGACPYYAMRFAIQDAEVIVVPYNTLLHKGTREACGISLKNSVVIIDEAHNLLDSISSIHSSHTFSQQLAHSYSQMEQFTLKYGSFL
;
A
#
# COMPACT_ATOMS: atom_id res chain seq x y z
N LEU A 1 29.91 -15.60 -7.20
CA LEU A 1 30.04 -14.92 -8.52
C LEU A 1 29.08 -15.62 -9.48
N PHE A 2 27.78 -15.35 -9.33
CA PHE A 2 26.76 -15.92 -10.20
C PHE A 2 26.61 -15.01 -11.41
N SER A 3 26.80 -15.60 -12.59
CA SER A 3 26.69 -14.94 -13.89
C SER A 3 25.34 -14.28 -14.03
N ALA A 4 25.34 -13.01 -14.45
CA ALA A 4 24.14 -12.36 -14.97
C ALA A 4 23.48 -13.32 -15.98
N MET A 5 22.22 -13.67 -15.74
CA MET A 5 21.44 -14.38 -16.75
C MET A 5 21.45 -13.50 -18.01
N GLU A 6 21.87 -14.06 -19.14
CA GLU A 6 21.79 -13.42 -20.45
C GLU A 6 20.31 -13.26 -20.82
N THR A 7 19.66 -12.27 -20.22
CA THR A 7 18.24 -12.04 -20.44
C THR A 7 18.03 -11.50 -21.86
N GLY A 8 17.28 -12.25 -22.65
CA GLY A 8 16.97 -11.91 -24.03
C GLY A 8 15.97 -10.75 -24.11
N PRO A 9 15.92 -9.98 -25.22
CA PRO A 9 14.92 -8.94 -25.43
C PRO A 9 13.46 -9.45 -25.35
N GLU A 10 13.24 -10.73 -25.64
CA GLU A 10 11.92 -11.38 -25.64
C GLU A 10 11.42 -11.71 -24.23
N GLU A 11 12.26 -11.66 -23.19
CA GLU A 11 11.88 -12.00 -21.82
C GLU A 11 11.23 -10.86 -21.04
N PHE A 12 11.31 -9.63 -21.56
CA PHE A 12 10.80 -8.43 -20.87
C PHE A 12 9.31 -8.15 -21.11
N ASN A 13 8.60 -9.06 -21.80
CA ASN A 13 7.14 -9.00 -21.97
C ASN A 13 6.62 -7.66 -22.53
N PHE A 14 7.33 -7.08 -23.50
CA PHE A 14 6.84 -5.89 -24.17
C PHE A 14 5.55 -6.20 -24.97
N PRO A 15 4.55 -5.31 -24.97
CA PRO A 15 3.31 -5.50 -25.73
C PRO A 15 3.50 -5.36 -27.26
N PHE A 16 4.66 -4.88 -27.70
CA PHE A 16 5.06 -4.77 -29.10
C PHE A 16 6.56 -5.04 -29.22
N LYS A 17 7.07 -5.19 -30.44
CA LYS A 17 8.51 -5.40 -30.67
C LYS A 17 9.31 -4.17 -30.20
N PRO A 18 10.15 -4.28 -29.15
CA PRO A 18 10.82 -3.13 -28.57
C PRO A 18 11.90 -2.58 -29.51
N TYR A 19 12.12 -1.27 -29.44
CA TYR A 19 13.27 -0.63 -30.11
C TYR A 19 14.58 -1.00 -29.41
N GLY A 20 15.71 -0.97 -30.14
CA GLY A 20 17.02 -1.29 -29.56
C GLY A 20 17.36 -0.45 -28.31
N ILE A 21 16.97 0.83 -28.30
CA ILE A 21 17.15 1.72 -27.15
C ILE A 21 16.32 1.27 -25.92
N GLN A 22 15.11 0.75 -26.13
CA GLN A 22 14.26 0.24 -25.05
C GLN A 22 14.85 -1.04 -24.47
N VAL A 23 15.39 -1.92 -25.31
CA VAL A 23 16.09 -3.14 -24.87
C VAL A 23 17.31 -2.79 -24.03
N GLN A 24 18.14 -1.84 -24.48
CA GLN A 24 19.30 -1.37 -23.72
C GLN A 24 18.90 -0.76 -22.38
N PHE A 25 17.86 0.09 -22.37
CA PHE A 25 17.32 0.70 -21.17
C PHE A 25 16.85 -0.36 -20.17
N VAL A 26 16.05 -1.32 -20.63
CA VAL A 26 15.47 -2.36 -19.77
C VAL A 26 16.53 -3.29 -19.20
N LYS A 27 17.52 -3.71 -19.98
CA LYS A 27 18.65 -4.50 -19.47
C LYS A 27 19.42 -3.76 -18.39
N SER A 28 19.76 -2.50 -18.66
CA SER A 28 20.49 -1.66 -17.70
C SER A 28 19.67 -1.42 -16.43
N LEU A 29 18.35 -1.26 -16.55
CA LEU A 29 17.43 -1.16 -15.42
C LEU A 29 17.38 -2.46 -14.60
N TYR A 30 17.21 -3.60 -15.26
CA TYR A 30 17.18 -4.91 -14.61
C TYR A 30 18.47 -5.16 -13.83
N ASP A 31 19.63 -4.97 -14.46
CA ASP A 31 20.94 -5.19 -13.84
C ASP A 31 21.19 -4.26 -12.65
N ALA A 32 20.71 -3.00 -12.75
CA ALA A 32 20.82 -2.04 -11.66
C ALA A 32 19.99 -2.46 -10.43
N ILE A 33 18.75 -2.93 -10.66
CA ILE A 33 17.87 -3.43 -9.60
C ILE A 33 18.48 -4.70 -8.98
N ASP A 34 18.91 -5.66 -9.80
CA ASP A 34 19.49 -6.94 -9.34
C ASP A 34 20.78 -6.72 -8.55
N SER A 35 21.60 -5.74 -8.97
CA SER A 35 22.81 -5.34 -8.27
C SER A 35 22.57 -4.47 -7.02
N GLN A 36 21.32 -4.13 -6.70
CA GLN A 36 20.93 -3.23 -5.61
C GLN A 36 21.65 -1.86 -5.67
N LYS A 37 21.80 -1.29 -6.87
CA LYS A 37 22.51 -0.03 -7.11
C LYS A 37 21.56 1.12 -7.39
N LEU A 38 22.02 2.34 -7.07
CA LEU A 38 21.43 3.56 -7.61
C LEU A 38 21.80 3.69 -9.08
N ALA A 39 20.80 3.91 -9.93
CA ALA A 39 21.00 4.18 -11.35
C ALA A 39 20.23 5.45 -11.78
N VAL A 40 20.87 6.25 -12.62
CA VAL A 40 20.28 7.46 -13.21
C VAL A 40 20.17 7.23 -14.70
N PHE A 41 18.93 7.19 -15.20
CA PHE A 41 18.66 6.94 -16.60
C PHE A 41 18.18 8.21 -17.28
N GLU A 42 18.84 8.58 -18.37
CA GLU A 42 18.36 9.59 -19.29
C GLU A 42 17.71 8.91 -20.48
N SER A 43 16.49 9.32 -20.82
CA SER A 43 15.77 8.81 -21.98
C SER A 43 14.97 9.95 -22.63
N PRO A 44 15.15 10.21 -23.94
CA PRO A 44 14.40 11.24 -24.64
C PRO A 44 12.88 11.01 -24.57
N THR A 45 12.12 12.10 -24.59
CA THR A 45 10.65 12.03 -24.63
C THR A 45 10.16 11.26 -25.85
N GLY A 46 9.13 10.43 -25.69
CA GLY A 46 8.50 9.68 -26.79
C GLY A 46 9.15 8.32 -27.11
N THR A 47 10.21 7.93 -26.40
CA THR A 47 10.90 6.62 -26.58
C THR A 47 10.23 5.46 -25.84
N GLY A 48 9.09 5.69 -25.18
CA GLY A 48 8.40 4.67 -24.37
C GLY A 48 9.09 4.39 -23.03
N LYS A 49 9.60 5.43 -22.37
CA LYS A 49 10.24 5.35 -21.04
C LYS A 49 9.37 4.62 -20.01
N SER A 50 8.11 5.02 -19.86
CA SER A 50 7.19 4.43 -18.87
C SER A 50 7.01 2.93 -19.11
N LEU A 51 6.80 2.52 -20.36
CA LEU A 51 6.66 1.11 -20.72
C LEU A 51 7.95 0.31 -20.47
N SER A 52 9.11 0.90 -20.79
CA SER A 52 10.40 0.28 -20.52
C SER A 52 10.62 0.08 -19.01
N ILE A 53 10.27 1.08 -18.20
CA ILE A 53 10.30 0.97 -16.74
C ILE A 53 9.39 -0.15 -16.25
N ILE A 54 8.14 -0.20 -16.72
CA ILE A 54 7.16 -1.22 -16.35
C ILE A 54 7.69 -2.62 -16.68
N CYS A 55 8.06 -2.85 -17.94
CA CYS A 55 8.54 -4.14 -18.42
C CYS A 55 9.81 -4.59 -17.68
N GLY A 56 10.80 -3.72 -17.52
CA GLY A 56 12.05 -4.08 -16.84
C GLY A 56 11.86 -4.36 -15.36
N SER A 57 11.16 -3.48 -14.65
CA SER A 57 10.98 -3.60 -13.19
C SER A 57 10.06 -4.76 -12.80
N LEU A 58 8.98 -5.01 -13.54
CA LEU A 58 8.06 -6.12 -13.25
C LEU A 58 8.59 -7.48 -13.68
N THR A 59 9.30 -7.56 -14.80
CA THR A 59 10.01 -8.80 -15.16
C THR A 59 11.05 -9.14 -14.10
N TRP A 60 11.80 -8.15 -13.60
CA TRP A 60 12.71 -8.38 -12.47
C TRP A 60 11.96 -8.86 -11.23
N LEU A 61 10.87 -8.20 -10.84
CA LEU A 61 10.11 -8.57 -9.64
C LEU A 61 9.60 -10.02 -9.72
N LYS A 62 9.03 -10.44 -10.85
CA LYS A 62 8.55 -11.82 -11.02
C LYS A 62 9.68 -12.83 -11.04
N SER A 63 10.82 -12.49 -11.65
CA SER A 63 12.03 -13.33 -11.59
C SER A 63 12.55 -13.47 -10.16
N HIS A 64 12.55 -12.38 -9.39
CA HIS A 64 12.98 -12.37 -7.99
C HIS A 64 12.03 -13.16 -7.08
N GLU A 65 10.71 -13.02 -7.26
CA GLU A 65 9.70 -13.83 -6.54
C GLU A 65 9.88 -15.33 -6.80
N ASN A 66 10.16 -15.73 -8.05
CA ASN A 66 10.43 -17.12 -8.39
C ASN A 66 11.71 -17.65 -7.72
N LYS A 67 12.80 -16.85 -7.72
CA LYS A 67 14.06 -17.21 -7.04
C LYS A 67 13.83 -17.37 -5.53
N LEU A 68 13.10 -16.45 -4.90
CA LEU A 68 12.74 -16.54 -3.48
C LEU A 68 11.93 -17.82 -3.20
N GLU A 69 10.97 -18.18 -4.06
CA GLU A 69 10.20 -19.40 -3.91
C GLU A 69 11.08 -20.66 -4.01
N GLU A 70 12.06 -20.68 -4.90
CA GLU A 70 13.04 -21.76 -5.02
C GLU A 70 13.96 -21.86 -3.80
N GLU A 71 14.44 -20.73 -3.27
CA GLU A 71 15.22 -20.67 -2.04
C GLU A 71 14.44 -21.25 -0.85
N PHE A 72 13.18 -20.86 -0.70
CA PHE A 72 12.33 -21.41 0.36
C PHE A 72 12.11 -22.92 0.23
N LYS A 73 11.93 -23.44 -0.99
CA LYS A 73 11.83 -24.90 -1.23
C LYS A 73 13.12 -25.61 -0.87
N HIS A 74 14.27 -25.03 -1.20
CA HIS A 74 15.58 -25.56 -0.84
C HIS A 74 15.79 -25.58 0.68
N ASP A 75 15.44 -24.49 1.38
CA ASP A 75 15.51 -24.39 2.84
C ASP A 75 14.62 -25.43 3.54
N GLN A 76 13.42 -25.69 2.99
CA GLN A 76 12.53 -26.73 3.49
C GLN A 76 13.18 -28.12 3.39
N LYS A 77 13.82 -28.44 2.26
CA LYS A 77 14.52 -29.70 2.07
C LYS A 77 15.70 -29.84 3.04
N ARG A 78 16.50 -28.78 3.19
CA ARG A 78 17.63 -28.73 4.14
C ARG A 78 17.19 -28.93 5.59
N LEU A 79 16.04 -28.37 5.97
CA LEU A 79 15.45 -28.57 7.30
C LEU A 79 15.10 -30.04 7.56
N GLU A 80 14.57 -30.74 6.56
CA GLU A 80 14.23 -32.17 6.67
C GLU A 80 15.48 -33.04 6.80
N GLU A 81 16.53 -32.76 6.00
CA GLU A 81 17.83 -33.44 6.07
C GLU A 81 18.51 -33.26 7.44
N LEU A 82 18.53 -32.04 7.98
CA LEU A 82 19.10 -31.76 9.31
C LEU A 82 18.37 -32.51 10.43
N LYS A 83 17.03 -32.58 10.38
CA LYS A 83 16.24 -33.33 11.36
C LYS A 83 16.53 -34.83 11.32
N GLN A 84 16.76 -35.40 10.14
CA GLN A 84 17.13 -36.81 10.01
C GLN A 84 18.52 -37.10 10.57
N ASN A 85 19.49 -36.22 10.30
CA ASN A 85 20.86 -36.35 10.79
C ASN A 85 20.95 -36.22 12.32
N LEU A 86 20.15 -35.35 12.94
CA LEU A 86 20.10 -35.22 14.40
C LEU A 86 19.53 -36.44 15.11
N ASN A 87 18.61 -37.17 14.47
CA ASN A 87 18.07 -38.41 15.03
C ASN A 87 19.05 -39.59 14.95
N SER A 88 20.15 -39.45 14.21
CA SER A 88 21.10 -40.53 13.90
C SER A 88 22.52 -40.28 14.44
N ALA A 89 22.78 -39.15 15.09
CA ALA A 89 24.10 -38.79 15.60
C ALA A 89 24.32 -39.20 17.07
N ASP A 90 25.44 -39.89 17.33
CA ASP A 90 25.89 -40.35 18.67
C ASP A 90 26.67 -39.26 19.46
N ASP A 91 27.18 -38.21 18.81
CA ASP A 91 28.06 -37.19 19.44
C ASP A 91 27.29 -35.89 19.76
N TRP A 92 26.87 -35.77 21.02
CA TRP A 92 25.73 -34.95 21.45
C TRP A 92 26.03 -33.46 21.72
N PHE A 93 27.28 -33.03 21.94
CA PHE A 93 27.51 -31.74 22.63
C PHE A 93 27.87 -30.53 21.75
N THR A 94 28.74 -30.69 20.74
CA THR A 94 29.23 -29.56 19.90
C THR A 94 28.51 -29.44 18.56
N VAL A 95 28.10 -30.57 17.97
CA VAL A 95 27.22 -30.61 16.78
C VAL A 95 25.86 -30.00 17.10
N GLN A 96 25.44 -30.05 18.36
CA GLN A 96 24.11 -29.65 18.79
C GLN A 96 23.90 -28.14 18.76
N THR A 97 24.79 -27.32 19.34
CA THR A 97 24.54 -25.87 19.41
C THR A 97 24.45 -25.23 18.03
N SER A 98 25.39 -25.53 17.12
CA SER A 98 25.37 -24.96 15.75
C SER A 98 24.23 -25.52 14.90
N SER A 99 23.90 -26.81 15.03
CA SER A 99 22.77 -27.40 14.29
C SER A 99 21.43 -26.87 14.80
N TYR A 100 21.29 -26.57 16.09
CA TYR A 100 20.06 -26.02 16.66
C TYR A 100 19.84 -24.56 16.23
N GLU A 101 20.88 -23.73 16.18
CA GLU A 101 20.78 -22.37 15.62
C GLU A 101 20.35 -22.39 14.14
N GLU A 102 20.91 -23.31 13.35
CA GLU A 102 20.54 -23.46 11.94
C GLU A 102 19.11 -23.99 11.79
N LEU A 103 18.71 -24.98 12.60
CA LEU A 103 17.34 -25.47 12.66
C LEU A 103 16.35 -24.36 13.00
N GLU A 104 16.65 -23.53 14.00
CA GLU A 104 15.77 -22.42 14.41
C GLU A 104 15.59 -21.41 13.26
N LYS A 105 16.69 -21.05 12.57
CA LYS A 105 16.64 -20.18 11.39
C LYS A 105 15.79 -20.77 10.27
N LEU A 106 15.98 -22.06 9.96
CA LEU A 106 15.21 -22.74 8.92
C LEU A 106 13.74 -22.94 9.31
N GLN A 107 13.44 -23.15 10.59
CA GLN A 107 12.07 -23.20 11.09
C GLN A 107 11.36 -21.84 10.94
N LYS A 108 12.04 -20.72 11.26
CA LYS A 108 11.51 -19.38 11.00
C LYS A 108 11.24 -19.16 9.52
N ARG A 109 12.19 -19.51 8.65
CA ARG A 109 12.03 -19.42 7.18
C ARG A 109 10.91 -20.30 6.65
N ARG A 110 10.62 -21.45 7.27
CA ARG A 110 9.46 -22.29 6.93
C ARG A 110 8.13 -21.57 7.22
N VAL A 111 7.99 -20.95 8.40
CA VAL A 111 6.78 -20.19 8.75
C VAL A 111 6.55 -19.05 7.75
N LEU A 112 7.63 -18.33 7.39
CA LEU A 112 7.58 -17.29 6.36
C LEU A 112 7.14 -17.83 5.00
N PHE A 113 7.62 -19.00 4.59
CA PHE A 113 7.21 -19.63 3.34
C PHE A 113 5.74 -20.04 3.31
N ASP A 114 5.21 -20.54 4.43
CA ASP A 114 3.80 -20.89 4.55
C ASP A 114 2.91 -19.62 4.46
N LEU A 115 3.31 -18.52 5.09
CA LEU A 115 2.66 -17.22 4.96
C LEU A 115 2.75 -16.67 3.52
N PHE A 116 3.90 -16.79 2.87
CA PHE A 116 4.08 -16.40 1.47
C PHE A 116 3.08 -17.15 0.55
N LYS A 117 2.96 -18.47 0.71
CA LYS A 117 1.98 -19.27 -0.03
C LYS A 117 0.54 -18.86 0.29
N GLN A 118 0.25 -18.53 1.56
CA GLN A 118 -1.07 -18.05 1.96
C GLN A 118 -1.41 -16.74 1.24
N LYS A 119 -0.51 -15.74 1.23
CA LYS A 119 -0.71 -14.49 0.49
C LYS A 119 -0.93 -14.72 -1.01
N GLN A 120 -0.19 -15.65 -1.64
CA GLN A 120 -0.42 -16.01 -3.04
C GLN A 120 -1.80 -16.65 -3.30
N LYS A 121 -2.29 -17.51 -2.39
CA LYS A 121 -3.64 -18.11 -2.49
C LYS A 121 -4.72 -17.04 -2.34
N VAL A 122 -4.54 -16.14 -1.38
CA VAL A 122 -5.44 -15.00 -1.15
C VAL A 122 -5.51 -14.11 -2.39
N PHE A 123 -4.41 -13.88 -3.08
CA PHE A 123 -4.42 -13.15 -4.35
C PHE A 123 -5.30 -13.81 -5.44
N LYS A 124 -5.24 -15.14 -5.57
CA LYS A 124 -6.14 -15.86 -6.49
C LYS A 124 -7.60 -15.67 -6.07
N ALA A 125 -7.88 -15.73 -4.77
CA ALA A 125 -9.21 -15.48 -4.23
C ALA A 125 -9.70 -14.03 -4.48
N TYR A 126 -8.83 -13.01 -4.43
CA TYR A 126 -9.21 -11.63 -4.75
C TYR A 126 -9.72 -11.48 -6.18
N LYS A 127 -9.09 -12.16 -7.15
CA LYS A 127 -9.58 -12.14 -8.54
C LYS A 127 -10.96 -12.77 -8.66
N ASP A 128 -11.14 -13.96 -8.10
CA ASP A 128 -12.41 -14.69 -8.14
C ASP A 128 -13.51 -13.89 -7.44
N THR A 129 -13.18 -13.25 -6.31
CA THR A 129 -14.09 -12.40 -5.55
C THR A 129 -14.39 -11.12 -6.31
N SER A 130 -13.43 -10.51 -6.99
CA SER A 130 -13.66 -9.29 -7.77
C SER A 130 -14.58 -9.52 -8.97
N ALA A 131 -14.46 -10.69 -9.63
CA ALA A 131 -15.36 -11.10 -10.71
C ALA A 131 -16.79 -11.28 -10.20
N LYS A 132 -16.96 -11.98 -9.06
CA LYS A 132 -18.26 -12.20 -8.41
C LYS A 132 -18.87 -10.92 -7.81
N ALA A 133 -18.05 -10.06 -7.20
CA ALA A 133 -18.47 -8.78 -6.64
C ALA A 133 -19.07 -7.89 -7.73
N LEU A 134 -18.43 -7.80 -8.91
CA LEU A 134 -18.94 -7.00 -10.02
C LEU A 134 -20.30 -7.50 -10.54
N GLU A 135 -20.58 -8.80 -10.45
CA GLU A 135 -21.88 -9.40 -10.81
C GLU A 135 -22.94 -9.20 -9.72
N HIS A 136 -22.59 -9.43 -8.46
CA HIS A 136 -23.50 -9.25 -7.32
C HIS A 136 -23.97 -7.79 -7.20
N PHE A 137 -23.09 -6.81 -7.47
CA PHE A 137 -23.43 -5.38 -7.42
C PHE A 137 -24.18 -4.86 -8.67
N LYS A 138 -24.17 -5.61 -9.78
CA LYS A 138 -25.04 -5.30 -10.93
C LYS A 138 -26.49 -5.75 -10.71
N ASN A 139 -26.68 -6.79 -9.90
CA ASN A 139 -27.97 -7.46 -9.73
C ASN A 139 -28.70 -7.16 -8.41
N THR A 140 -28.13 -6.38 -7.50
CA THR A 140 -28.82 -5.97 -6.26
C THR A 140 -29.54 -4.64 -6.47
N PRO A 141 -30.89 -4.60 -6.42
CA PRO A 141 -31.64 -3.35 -6.30
C PRO A 141 -31.27 -2.63 -5.01
N LYS A 142 -31.45 -1.30 -4.98
CA LYS A 142 -31.02 -0.43 -3.88
C LYS A 142 -31.72 -0.63 -2.53
N ASP A 143 -32.68 -1.53 -2.44
CA ASP A 143 -33.49 -1.73 -1.25
C ASP A 143 -33.61 -3.23 -1.02
N GLU A 144 -32.76 -3.80 -0.16
CA GLU A 144 -33.05 -4.99 0.62
C GLU A 144 -31.97 -5.17 1.69
N GLU A 145 -32.39 -5.00 2.93
CA GLU A 145 -31.65 -5.28 4.15
C GLU A 145 -31.53 -6.80 4.36
N GLU A 146 -30.47 -7.17 5.09
CA GLU A 146 -30.28 -8.44 5.81
C GLU A 146 -30.11 -9.73 4.99
N GLY A 147 -28.87 -10.20 4.96
CA GLY A 147 -28.50 -11.55 4.54
C GLY A 147 -27.09 -11.86 5.03
N THR A 148 -27.01 -12.53 6.17
CA THR A 148 -25.81 -13.00 6.86
C THR A 148 -24.87 -13.79 5.93
N SER A 149 -23.63 -13.31 5.79
CA SER A 149 -22.49 -14.13 5.37
C SER A 149 -21.36 -13.96 6.40
N GLU A 150 -21.54 -14.62 7.54
CA GLU A 150 -20.60 -14.59 8.67
C GLU A 150 -19.34 -15.47 8.47
N ASP A 151 -19.17 -16.11 7.32
CA ASP A 151 -18.04 -17.02 7.06
C ASP A 151 -17.00 -16.44 6.10
N LEU A 152 -16.35 -15.34 6.50
CA LEU A 152 -14.96 -15.05 6.10
C LEU A 152 -14.30 -13.99 6.99
N CYS A 153 -14.42 -14.16 8.30
CA CYS A 153 -13.72 -13.33 9.30
C CYS A 153 -12.59 -14.15 9.94
N LEU A 154 -11.45 -14.22 9.27
CA LEU A 154 -10.18 -14.39 9.98
C LEU A 154 -9.68 -13.01 10.38
N LEU A 155 -9.32 -12.93 11.66
CA LEU A 155 -9.00 -11.72 12.41
C LEU A 155 -7.83 -10.96 11.78
N ASP A 156 -8.02 -9.64 11.68
CA ASP A 156 -6.93 -8.68 11.88
C ASP A 156 -7.48 -7.62 12.82
N GLU A 157 -6.94 -7.62 14.03
CA GLU A 157 -7.27 -6.67 15.08
C GLU A 157 -6.97 -5.25 14.60
N TYR A 158 -7.98 -4.41 14.79
CA TYR A 158 -7.93 -3.00 14.53
C TYR A 158 -6.96 -2.38 15.54
N HIS A 159 -5.77 -1.99 15.12
CA HIS A 159 -4.86 -1.20 15.95
C HIS A 159 -5.48 0.19 16.16
N SER A 160 -6.19 0.33 17.28
CA SER A 160 -6.41 1.61 17.93
C SER A 160 -5.08 2.01 18.57
N ASP A 161 -4.50 3.11 18.12
CA ASP A 161 -3.34 3.74 18.74
C ASP A 161 -3.65 4.05 20.21
N GLU A 162 -3.15 3.22 21.13
CA GLU A 162 -2.82 3.48 22.54
C GLU A 162 -2.87 2.14 23.31
N GLU A 163 -1.77 1.36 23.23
CA GLU A 163 -1.23 0.54 24.34
C GLU A 163 0.00 -0.21 23.82
N SER A 164 1.16 0.09 24.42
CA SER A 164 2.44 -0.55 24.14
C SER A 164 2.45 -1.97 24.69
N VAL A 165 2.07 -2.94 23.86
CA VAL A 165 2.33 -4.36 24.10
C VAL A 165 3.80 -4.64 23.75
N PRO A 166 4.55 -5.46 24.51
CA PRO A 166 5.98 -5.69 24.26
C PRO A 166 6.22 -6.26 22.86
N GLU A 167 7.29 -5.79 22.19
CA GLU A 167 7.75 -6.21 20.85
C GLU A 167 8.07 -7.72 20.80
N GLU A 168 7.08 -8.56 20.53
CA GLU A 168 7.28 -9.83 19.83
C GLU A 168 7.05 -9.58 18.33
N ASN A 169 8.12 -9.65 17.52
CA ASN A 169 8.05 -9.46 16.07
C ASN A 169 6.97 -10.39 15.47
N LYS A 170 5.87 -9.81 14.98
CA LYS A 170 4.84 -10.58 14.27
C LYS A 170 5.47 -11.15 12.99
N PRO A 171 5.25 -12.45 12.67
CA PRO A 171 5.87 -13.09 11.50
C PRO A 171 5.45 -12.46 10.15
N GLU A 172 4.35 -11.70 10.14
CA GLU A 172 3.91 -10.92 8.98
C GLU A 172 4.82 -9.73 8.66
N GLU A 173 5.34 -9.04 9.69
CA GLU A 173 6.28 -7.93 9.51
C GLU A 173 7.64 -8.43 9.01
N GLU A 174 8.06 -9.62 9.48
CA GLU A 174 9.25 -10.29 8.96
C GLU A 174 9.08 -10.71 7.50
N LEU A 175 7.91 -11.21 7.10
CA LEU A 175 7.65 -11.54 5.70
C LEU A 175 7.66 -10.28 4.82
N ASP A 176 7.03 -9.20 5.27
CA ASP A 176 7.04 -7.91 4.57
C ASP A 176 8.44 -7.31 4.44
N SER A 177 9.38 -7.71 5.32
CA SER A 177 10.80 -7.34 5.20
C SER A 177 11.54 -8.14 4.12
N VAL A 178 11.09 -9.36 3.81
CA VAL A 178 11.69 -10.24 2.79
C VAL A 178 11.11 -9.96 1.41
N LEU A 179 9.85 -9.57 1.32
CA LEU A 179 9.19 -9.28 0.05
C LEU A 179 9.57 -7.90 -0.50
N VAL A 180 9.97 -7.89 -1.76
CA VAL A 180 10.32 -6.64 -2.45
C VAL A 180 9.07 -5.95 -2.99
N LYS A 181 8.93 -4.67 -2.68
CA LYS A 181 7.86 -3.80 -3.23
C LYS A 181 8.46 -2.81 -4.23
N ILE A 182 7.74 -2.53 -5.33
CA ILE A 182 8.12 -1.48 -6.28
C ILE A 182 7.32 -0.22 -5.94
N ILE A 183 8.01 0.87 -5.65
CA ILE A 183 7.40 2.17 -5.37
C ILE A 183 7.66 3.08 -6.56
N TYR A 184 6.62 3.35 -7.34
CA TYR A 184 6.69 4.29 -8.45
C TYR A 184 6.23 5.66 -8.00
N SER A 185 7.05 6.68 -8.27
CA SER A 185 6.70 8.05 -7.92
C SER A 185 6.90 9.02 -9.07
N SER A 186 5.93 9.92 -9.22
CA SER A 186 5.91 10.94 -10.26
C SER A 186 5.34 12.25 -9.70
N ARG A 187 5.48 13.33 -10.48
CA ARG A 187 5.14 14.69 -10.04
C ARG A 187 3.64 14.92 -10.01
N THR A 188 2.91 14.45 -11.03
CA THR A 188 1.47 14.75 -11.19
C THR A 188 0.60 13.50 -11.16
N HIS A 189 -0.66 13.67 -10.74
CA HIS A 189 -1.67 12.61 -10.82
C HIS A 189 -1.92 12.14 -12.26
N SER A 190 -1.80 13.02 -13.26
CA SER A 190 -1.94 12.63 -14.67
C SER A 190 -0.83 11.69 -15.13
N GLN A 191 0.42 11.90 -14.70
CA GLN A 191 1.54 11.01 -14.99
C GLN A 191 1.36 9.64 -14.32
N MET A 192 0.86 9.63 -13.07
CA MET A 192 0.53 8.39 -12.36
C MET A 192 -0.60 7.62 -13.08
N SER A 193 -1.66 8.30 -13.51
CA SER A 193 -2.72 7.68 -14.30
C SER A 193 -2.16 7.15 -15.62
N GLN A 194 -1.30 7.90 -16.33
CA GLN A 194 -0.67 7.42 -17.56
C GLN A 194 0.14 6.13 -17.34
N PHE A 195 0.93 6.07 -16.27
CA PHE A 195 1.67 4.85 -15.89
C PHE A 195 0.72 3.65 -15.71
N ILE A 196 -0.40 3.83 -15.01
CA ILE A 196 -1.40 2.77 -14.80
C ILE A 196 -2.06 2.35 -16.13
N HIS A 197 -2.32 3.29 -17.03
CA HIS A 197 -2.87 2.99 -18.36
C HIS A 197 -1.87 2.22 -19.23
N GLU A 198 -0.58 2.51 -19.15
CA GLU A 198 0.46 1.71 -19.82
C GLU A 198 0.57 0.31 -19.19
N MET A 199 0.48 0.18 -17.86
CA MET A 199 0.46 -1.12 -17.17
C MET A 199 -0.68 -2.01 -17.69
N LYS A 200 -1.89 -1.45 -17.86
CA LYS A 200 -3.07 -2.17 -18.38
C LYS A 200 -2.85 -2.77 -19.79
N LYS A 201 -1.93 -2.23 -20.59
CA LYS A 201 -1.61 -2.76 -21.94
C LYS A 201 -0.66 -3.95 -21.92
N THR A 202 0.00 -4.22 -20.81
CA THR A 202 1.00 -5.28 -20.67
C THR A 202 0.38 -6.59 -20.18
N VAL A 203 1.12 -7.69 -20.28
CA VAL A 203 0.73 -9.00 -19.72
C VAL A 203 0.56 -8.96 -18.19
N PHE A 204 1.12 -7.93 -17.54
CA PHE A 204 1.05 -7.74 -16.10
C PHE A 204 -0.31 -7.25 -15.61
N ASN A 205 -1.22 -6.87 -16.52
CA ASN A 205 -2.55 -6.35 -16.17
C ASN A 205 -3.30 -7.23 -15.15
N ASN A 206 -3.21 -8.55 -15.32
CA ASN A 206 -3.90 -9.47 -14.43
C ASN A 206 -2.97 -10.00 -13.34
N ASN A 207 -1.65 -9.88 -13.44
CA ASN A 207 -0.72 -10.66 -12.59
C ASN A 207 0.00 -9.85 -11.53
N VAL A 208 -0.38 -8.58 -11.35
CA VAL A 208 0.27 -7.66 -10.43
C VAL A 208 -0.75 -6.96 -9.54
N ARG A 209 -0.45 -6.88 -8.25
CA ARG A 209 -1.24 -6.13 -7.26
C ARG A 209 -0.74 -4.69 -7.22
N LEU A 210 -1.50 -3.75 -7.80
CA LEU A 210 -1.14 -2.34 -7.83
C LEU A 210 -2.11 -1.51 -6.99
N VAL A 211 -1.56 -0.56 -6.24
CA VAL A 211 -2.34 0.46 -5.53
C VAL A 211 -1.85 1.84 -5.93
N SER A 212 -2.78 2.74 -6.24
CA SER A 212 -2.49 4.15 -6.48
C SER A 212 -2.99 5.00 -5.33
N LEU A 213 -2.10 5.79 -4.73
CA LEU A 213 -2.43 6.66 -3.60
C LEU A 213 -2.69 8.09 -4.05
N ALA A 214 -3.70 8.69 -3.44
CA ALA A 214 -4.05 10.08 -3.67
C ALA A 214 -4.60 10.75 -2.42
N SER A 215 -4.67 12.08 -2.45
CA SER A 215 -5.22 12.86 -1.34
C SER A 215 -6.73 12.62 -1.19
N ARG A 216 -7.28 13.03 -0.04
CA ARG A 216 -8.73 13.01 0.22
C ARG A 216 -9.51 13.86 -0.79
N GLN A 217 -8.89 14.87 -1.40
CA GLN A 217 -9.52 15.70 -2.42
C GLN A 217 -9.97 14.89 -3.64
N PHE A 218 -9.17 13.89 -4.05
CA PHE A 218 -9.47 13.04 -5.19
C PHE A 218 -10.26 11.78 -4.80
N THR A 219 -10.11 11.30 -3.57
CA THR A 219 -10.67 10.00 -3.13
C THR A 219 -11.96 10.10 -2.30
N CYS A 220 -12.29 11.26 -1.73
CA CYS A 220 -13.44 11.38 -0.86
C CYS A 220 -14.77 11.42 -1.64
N ILE A 221 -15.67 10.51 -1.28
CA ILE A 221 -17.02 10.40 -1.86
C ILE A 221 -18.10 11.06 -1.00
N ASN A 222 -17.77 11.49 0.23
CA ASN A 222 -18.71 12.18 1.10
C ASN A 222 -18.87 13.64 0.68
N GLU A 223 -20.06 14.01 0.19
CA GLU A 223 -20.35 15.37 -0.29
C GLU A 223 -20.11 16.45 0.76
N HIS A 224 -20.38 16.20 2.04
CA HIS A 224 -20.18 17.18 3.11
C HIS A 224 -18.71 17.55 3.29
N VAL A 225 -17.82 16.58 3.12
CA VAL A 225 -16.36 16.79 3.21
C VAL A 225 -15.85 17.37 1.89
N LYS A 226 -16.33 16.86 0.75
CA LYS A 226 -15.93 17.32 -0.59
C LYS A 226 -16.24 18.80 -0.85
N LYS A 227 -17.32 19.34 -0.25
CA LYS A 227 -17.71 20.75 -0.36
C LYS A 227 -16.68 21.74 0.23
N LEU A 228 -15.83 21.30 1.16
CA LEU A 228 -14.87 22.18 1.85
C LEU A 228 -13.75 22.68 0.92
N LYS A 229 -13.45 21.98 -0.19
CA LYS A 229 -12.44 22.27 -1.23
C LYS A 229 -10.98 22.46 -0.75
N ASN A 230 -10.76 22.78 0.51
CA ASN A 230 -9.44 22.92 1.12
C ASN A 230 -8.99 21.58 1.73
N ASN A 231 -7.79 21.13 1.36
CA ASN A 231 -7.22 19.86 1.82
C ASN A 231 -7.08 19.77 3.35
N THR A 232 -6.70 20.84 4.04
CA THR A 232 -6.53 20.82 5.50
C THR A 232 -7.88 20.62 6.20
N LEU A 233 -8.87 21.43 5.84
CA LEU A 233 -10.23 21.32 6.38
C LEU A 233 -10.87 19.97 6.05
N MET A 234 -10.60 19.41 4.86
CA MET A 234 -11.07 18.07 4.50
C MET A 234 -10.45 16.99 5.40
N ASN A 235 -9.17 17.09 5.72
CA ASN A 235 -8.49 16.15 6.60
C ASN A 235 -9.04 16.23 8.03
N GLU A 236 -9.12 17.44 8.60
CA GLU A 236 -9.65 17.68 9.94
C GLU A 236 -11.09 17.15 10.06
N ARG A 237 -11.96 17.53 9.12
CA ARG A 237 -13.35 17.09 9.12
C ARG A 237 -13.49 15.57 8.99
N CYS A 238 -12.63 14.93 8.18
CA CYS A 238 -12.63 13.47 8.05
C CYS A 238 -12.24 12.80 9.37
N THR A 239 -11.21 13.31 10.05
CA THR A 239 -10.75 12.77 11.34
C THR A 239 -11.80 12.99 12.45
N GLU A 240 -12.49 14.14 12.45
CA GLU A 240 -13.62 14.39 13.35
C GLU A 240 -14.73 13.35 13.17
N LEU A 241 -15.11 13.09 11.91
CA LEU A 241 -16.14 12.10 11.58
C LEU A 241 -15.73 10.67 11.96
N GLN A 242 -14.43 10.37 11.95
CA GLN A 242 -13.90 9.08 12.40
C GLN A 242 -13.97 8.95 13.94
N LYS A 243 -13.53 9.98 14.68
CA LYS A 243 -13.59 9.98 16.16
C LYS A 243 -15.02 9.91 16.68
N ALA A 244 -15.97 10.56 15.98
CA ALA A 244 -17.38 10.51 16.33
C ALA A 244 -17.97 9.10 16.13
N SER A 245 -17.55 8.35 15.08
CA SER A 245 -17.97 6.96 14.93
C SER A 245 -17.41 6.03 16.01
N THR A 246 -16.19 6.26 16.48
CA THR A 246 -15.56 5.44 17.54
C THR A 246 -16.21 5.66 18.91
N LYS A 247 -16.57 6.91 19.25
CA LYS A 247 -17.24 7.21 20.54
C LYS A 247 -18.62 6.54 20.68
N CYS A 248 -19.36 6.34 19.59
CA CYS A 248 -20.65 5.65 19.65
C CYS A 248 -20.58 4.16 19.99
N LEU A 249 -19.39 3.52 19.90
CA LEU A 249 -19.21 2.13 20.34
C LEU A 249 -18.90 2.01 21.84
N MET A 250 -18.60 3.14 22.51
CA MET A 250 -18.19 3.18 23.92
C MET A 250 -19.27 3.77 24.85
N ASP A 251 -20.19 4.60 24.35
CA ASP A 251 -21.27 5.20 25.14
C ASP A 251 -22.53 4.30 25.21
N ASN A 252 -22.38 3.07 25.72
CA ASN A 252 -23.51 2.17 25.98
C ASN A 252 -23.96 2.12 27.44
N GLU A 253 -23.53 3.05 28.29
CA GLU A 253 -24.06 3.18 29.66
C GLU A 253 -24.46 4.63 29.98
N GLU A 254 -25.78 4.78 30.17
CA GLU A 254 -26.51 5.81 30.91
C GLU A 254 -26.00 7.27 30.87
N SER A 255 -26.62 8.08 30.01
CA SER A 255 -27.04 9.42 30.48
C SER A 255 -28.25 9.96 29.71
N THR A 256 -29.36 9.95 30.42
CA THR A 256 -30.63 10.59 30.08
C THR A 256 -30.51 12.12 30.17
N THR A 257 -30.09 12.79 29.09
CA THR A 257 -30.48 14.19 28.90
C THR A 257 -30.84 14.50 27.45
N LYS A 258 -32.11 14.86 27.25
CA LYS A 258 -32.69 15.33 25.99
C LYS A 258 -32.01 16.64 25.56
N ARG A 259 -30.94 16.57 24.75
CA ARG A 259 -30.46 17.71 23.96
C ARG A 259 -30.98 17.61 22.53
N GLN A 260 -31.50 18.72 22.03
CA GLN A 260 -32.19 18.87 20.75
C GLN A 260 -31.39 18.25 19.59
N LYS A 261 -32.05 17.36 18.85
CA LYS A 261 -31.49 16.63 17.70
C LYS A 261 -31.29 17.56 16.50
N THR A 262 -30.14 18.23 16.39
CA THR A 262 -29.60 18.59 15.08
C THR A 262 -29.13 17.31 14.39
N LYS A 263 -29.72 16.97 13.23
CA LYS A 263 -29.44 15.79 12.40
C LYS A 263 -28.04 15.82 11.78
N VAL A 264 -26.97 15.91 12.58
CA VAL A 264 -25.61 15.72 12.08
C VAL A 264 -25.32 14.22 12.15
N PRO A 265 -24.96 13.56 11.04
CA PRO A 265 -24.58 12.14 11.07
C PRO A 265 -23.39 11.97 12.02
N ARG A 266 -23.51 11.05 12.99
CA ARG A 266 -22.53 10.82 14.07
C ARG A 266 -21.23 10.13 13.61
N GLY A 267 -21.06 9.93 12.31
CA GLY A 267 -19.86 9.35 11.72
C GLY A 267 -19.89 9.47 10.19
N CYS A 268 -18.80 9.08 9.53
CA CYS A 268 -18.79 9.02 8.07
C CYS A 268 -19.57 7.78 7.59
N PRO A 269 -20.64 7.91 6.78
CA PRO A 269 -21.45 6.77 6.33
C PRO A 269 -20.65 5.74 5.52
N PHE A 270 -19.57 6.19 4.88
CA PHE A 270 -18.71 5.37 4.03
C PHE A 270 -17.56 4.71 4.79
N PHE A 271 -17.41 5.01 6.09
CA PHE A 271 -16.38 4.41 6.94
C PHE A 271 -16.93 3.14 7.59
N ASN A 272 -17.06 2.08 6.79
CA ASN A 272 -17.54 0.78 7.22
C ASN A 272 -16.49 -0.28 6.84
N ILE A 273 -15.92 -0.96 7.84
CA ILE A 273 -14.76 -1.85 7.68
C ILE A 273 -15.05 -3.00 6.69
N PRO A 274 -16.15 -3.78 6.81
CA PRO A 274 -16.51 -4.80 5.82
C PRO A 274 -16.56 -4.28 4.38
N ARG A 275 -17.22 -3.15 4.14
CA ARG A 275 -17.34 -2.59 2.77
C ARG A 275 -16.00 -2.07 2.26
N ILE A 276 -15.19 -1.49 3.13
CA ILE A 276 -13.83 -1.05 2.81
C ILE A 276 -12.95 -2.24 2.42
N ARG A 277 -13.02 -3.36 3.16
CA ARG A 277 -12.32 -4.61 2.81
C ARG A 277 -12.80 -5.17 1.46
N GLY A 278 -14.11 -5.11 1.19
CA GLY A 278 -14.65 -5.47 -0.13
C GLY A 278 -14.04 -4.64 -1.27
N LEU A 279 -13.89 -3.32 -1.07
CA LEU A 279 -13.24 -2.44 -2.05
C LEU A 279 -11.72 -2.68 -2.13
N GLN A 280 -11.05 -2.96 -1.02
CA GLN A 280 -9.63 -3.35 -1.00
C GLN A 280 -9.38 -4.59 -1.85
N ASN A 281 -10.19 -5.63 -1.69
CA ASN A 281 -10.10 -6.86 -2.49
C ASN A 281 -10.29 -6.59 -3.98
N TYR A 282 -11.21 -5.67 -4.32
CA TYR A 282 -11.40 -5.22 -5.69
C TYR A 282 -10.16 -4.51 -6.25
N ILE A 283 -9.54 -3.62 -5.48
CA ILE A 283 -8.31 -2.89 -5.88
C ILE A 283 -7.15 -3.86 -6.09
N LEU A 284 -6.97 -4.84 -5.20
CA LEU A 284 -5.90 -5.83 -5.31
C LEU A 284 -6.14 -6.84 -6.45
N GLY A 285 -7.39 -7.03 -6.87
CA GLY A 285 -7.75 -7.91 -7.98
C GLY A 285 -7.75 -7.23 -9.37
N ASN A 286 -7.95 -5.91 -9.44
CA ASN A 286 -8.07 -5.17 -10.70
C ASN A 286 -7.21 -3.90 -10.71
N LEU A 287 -6.48 -3.68 -11.81
CA LEU A 287 -5.78 -2.42 -12.01
C LEU A 287 -6.76 -1.27 -12.25
N GLY A 288 -6.73 -0.27 -11.38
CA GLY A 288 -7.54 0.94 -11.48
C GLY A 288 -6.70 2.16 -11.14
N ASP A 289 -6.97 3.28 -11.82
CA ASP A 289 -6.49 4.56 -11.34
C ASP A 289 -7.39 5.11 -10.21
N VAL A 290 -7.03 6.27 -9.68
CA VAL A 290 -7.75 6.88 -8.56
C VAL A 290 -9.21 7.18 -8.92
N GLU A 291 -9.49 7.56 -10.17
CA GLU A 291 -10.82 7.89 -10.64
C GLU A 291 -11.68 6.62 -10.84
N ASP A 292 -11.11 5.57 -11.38
CA ASP A 292 -11.76 4.27 -11.53
C ASP A 292 -12.17 3.70 -10.17
N ILE A 293 -11.25 3.71 -9.20
CA ILE A 293 -11.50 3.16 -7.86
C ILE A 293 -12.55 4.00 -7.12
N THR A 294 -12.54 5.32 -7.27
CA THR A 294 -13.56 6.18 -6.64
C THR A 294 -14.95 5.95 -7.21
N LYS A 295 -15.09 5.74 -8.53
CA LYS A 295 -16.37 5.34 -9.15
C LYS A 295 -16.89 4.02 -8.58
N VAL A 296 -16.01 3.04 -8.38
CA VAL A 296 -16.39 1.76 -7.76
C VAL A 296 -16.75 1.92 -6.29
N GLY A 297 -16.02 2.74 -5.54
CA GLY A 297 -16.34 3.04 -4.14
C GLY A 297 -17.69 3.72 -3.96
N VAL A 298 -18.12 4.58 -4.91
CA VAL A 298 -19.48 5.14 -4.92
C VAL A 298 -20.53 4.04 -5.10
N LYS A 299 -20.29 3.06 -5.98
CA LYS A 299 -21.23 1.95 -6.22
C LYS A 299 -21.36 1.03 -5.01
N ILE A 300 -20.24 0.71 -4.35
CA ILE A 300 -20.19 -0.17 -3.17
C ILE A 300 -20.64 0.58 -1.89
N GLY A 301 -20.52 1.91 -1.87
CA GLY A 301 -20.75 2.71 -0.67
C GLY A 301 -19.63 2.54 0.36
N ALA A 302 -18.39 2.39 -0.10
CA ALA A 302 -17.18 2.22 0.72
C ALA A 302 -16.21 3.38 0.53
N CYS A 303 -15.47 3.77 1.57
CA CYS A 303 -14.49 4.86 1.48
C CYS A 303 -13.25 4.45 0.65
N PRO A 304 -13.01 5.06 -0.53
CA PRO A 304 -11.86 4.72 -1.37
C PRO A 304 -10.52 5.04 -0.71
N TYR A 305 -10.45 6.16 0.03
CA TYR A 305 -9.22 6.61 0.69
C TYR A 305 -8.64 5.56 1.64
N TYR A 306 -9.48 4.99 2.50
CA TYR A 306 -9.04 3.96 3.44
C TYR A 306 -8.86 2.60 2.77
N ALA A 307 -9.69 2.25 1.78
CA ALA A 307 -9.52 1.01 1.03
C ALA A 307 -8.16 0.94 0.31
N MET A 308 -7.75 2.03 -0.35
CA MET A 308 -6.43 2.14 -0.96
C MET A 308 -5.30 2.02 0.07
N ARG A 309 -5.46 2.63 1.26
CA ARG A 309 -4.45 2.56 2.33
C ARG A 309 -4.27 1.15 2.89
N PHE A 310 -5.36 0.43 3.15
CA PHE A 310 -5.27 -0.95 3.63
C PHE A 310 -4.70 -1.87 2.54
N ALA A 311 -4.99 -1.61 1.27
CA ALA A 311 -4.41 -2.36 0.15
C ALA A 311 -2.88 -2.24 0.04
N ILE A 312 -2.22 -1.27 0.69
CA ILE A 312 -0.74 -1.10 0.62
C ILE A 312 0.00 -2.30 1.18
N GLN A 313 -0.53 -2.94 2.23
CA GLN A 313 0.12 -4.07 2.89
C GLN A 313 0.34 -5.23 1.91
N ASP A 314 -0.66 -5.50 1.07
CA ASP A 314 -0.63 -6.59 0.10
C ASP A 314 -0.20 -6.17 -1.31
N ALA A 315 0.10 -4.90 -1.56
CA ALA A 315 0.48 -4.43 -2.88
C ALA A 315 1.92 -4.84 -3.26
N GLU A 316 2.11 -5.21 -4.54
CA GLU A 316 3.43 -5.41 -5.16
C GLU A 316 3.97 -4.09 -5.72
N VAL A 317 3.08 -3.28 -6.27
CA VAL A 317 3.41 -1.98 -6.87
C VAL A 317 2.60 -0.88 -6.21
N ILE A 318 3.29 0.13 -5.68
CA ILE A 318 2.70 1.28 -5.02
C ILE A 318 3.00 2.52 -5.85
N VAL A 319 1.96 3.16 -6.38
CA VAL A 319 2.06 4.40 -7.16
C VAL A 319 1.75 5.58 -6.25
N VAL A 320 2.73 6.46 -6.02
CA VAL A 320 2.65 7.57 -5.06
C VAL A 320 3.14 8.90 -5.62
N PRO A 321 2.53 10.03 -5.24
CA PRO A 321 3.08 11.34 -5.58
C PRO A 321 4.35 11.64 -4.76
N TYR A 322 5.19 12.55 -5.28
CA TYR A 322 6.46 12.95 -4.64
C TYR A 322 6.32 13.37 -3.19
N ASN A 323 5.28 14.13 -2.85
CA ASN A 323 5.04 14.59 -1.49
C ASN A 323 4.82 13.44 -0.50
N THR A 324 4.13 12.37 -0.91
CA THR A 324 3.93 11.18 -0.07
C THR A 324 5.21 10.38 0.09
N LEU A 325 6.05 10.30 -0.96
CA LEU A 325 7.30 9.55 -0.91
C LEU A 325 8.38 10.28 -0.11
N LEU A 326 8.54 11.59 -0.31
CA LEU A 326 9.67 12.37 0.20
C LEU A 326 9.42 12.92 1.62
N HIS A 327 8.15 13.17 2.00
CA HIS A 327 7.83 13.61 3.35
C HIS A 327 7.68 12.43 4.31
N LYS A 328 8.64 12.27 5.24
CA LYS A 328 8.73 11.14 6.18
C LYS A 328 7.41 10.89 6.94
N GLY A 329 6.82 11.92 7.54
CA GLY A 329 5.59 11.76 8.32
C GLY A 329 4.38 11.32 7.49
N THR A 330 4.28 11.76 6.24
CA THR A 330 3.19 11.33 5.34
C THR A 330 3.39 9.88 4.91
N ARG A 331 4.66 9.52 4.63
CA ARG A 331 5.05 8.17 4.24
C ARG A 331 4.74 7.16 5.35
N GLU A 332 5.15 7.44 6.58
CA GLU A 332 4.89 6.60 7.75
C GLU A 332 3.39 6.50 8.06
N ALA A 333 2.66 7.62 8.01
CA ALA A 333 1.22 7.62 8.21
C ALA A 333 0.45 6.82 7.14
N CYS A 334 1.03 6.63 5.95
CA CYS A 334 0.48 5.79 4.89
C CYS A 334 0.91 4.32 5.01
N GLY A 335 1.79 3.95 5.94
CA GLY A 335 2.30 2.58 6.08
C GLY A 335 3.30 2.19 4.99
N ILE A 336 3.98 3.15 4.36
CA ILE A 336 4.96 2.88 3.30
C ILE A 336 6.35 2.69 3.92
N SER A 337 6.84 1.46 3.88
CA SER A 337 8.23 1.11 4.17
C SER A 337 9.10 1.31 2.93
N LEU A 338 10.33 1.84 3.10
CA LEU A 338 11.35 1.87 2.04
C LEU A 338 12.35 0.72 2.16
N LYS A 339 12.30 -0.06 3.24
CA LYS A 339 13.20 -1.20 3.43
C LYS A 339 12.87 -2.25 2.37
N ASN A 340 13.90 -2.85 1.81
CA ASN A 340 13.80 -3.89 0.77
C ASN A 340 12.83 -3.52 -0.37
N SER A 341 12.88 -2.27 -0.83
CA SER A 341 11.97 -1.75 -1.86
C SER A 341 12.73 -1.12 -3.02
N VAL A 342 12.21 -1.29 -4.23
CA VAL A 342 12.73 -0.64 -5.44
C VAL A 342 11.98 0.66 -5.65
N VAL A 343 12.67 1.80 -5.46
CA VAL A 343 12.06 3.12 -5.63
C VAL A 343 12.40 3.67 -7.01
N ILE A 344 11.36 3.94 -7.80
CA ILE A 344 11.48 4.51 -9.14
C ILE A 344 10.93 5.94 -9.11
N ILE A 345 11.80 6.91 -9.37
CA ILE A 345 11.42 8.33 -9.48
C ILE A 345 11.38 8.70 -10.95
N ASP A 346 10.18 8.89 -11.50
CA ASP A 346 9.98 9.39 -12.85
C ASP A 346 9.95 10.92 -12.85
N GLU A 347 10.41 11.56 -13.93
CA GLU A 347 10.54 13.03 -14.06
C GLU A 347 11.40 13.72 -12.97
N ALA A 348 12.47 13.04 -12.55
CA ALA A 348 13.35 13.45 -11.44
C ALA A 348 14.05 14.81 -11.60
N HIS A 349 13.97 15.45 -12.77
CA HIS A 349 14.48 16.82 -12.95
C HIS A 349 13.79 17.84 -12.03
N ASN A 350 12.54 17.56 -11.59
CA ASN A 350 11.80 18.40 -10.64
C ASN A 350 12.00 18.01 -9.17
N LEU A 351 12.88 17.06 -8.89
CA LEU A 351 13.01 16.49 -7.55
C LEU A 351 13.50 17.53 -6.54
N LEU A 352 14.52 18.31 -6.89
CA LEU A 352 15.09 19.34 -6.01
C LEU A 352 14.08 20.44 -5.66
N ASP A 353 13.36 20.94 -6.67
CA ASP A 353 12.32 21.96 -6.47
C ASP A 353 11.20 21.42 -5.57
N SER A 354 10.83 20.15 -5.75
CA SER A 354 9.79 19.50 -4.95
C SER A 354 10.23 19.33 -3.49
N ILE A 355 11.49 18.92 -3.25
CA ILE A 355 12.06 18.81 -1.90
C ILE A 355 12.10 20.18 -1.24
N SER A 356 12.59 21.20 -1.96
CA SER A 356 12.62 22.57 -1.45
C SER A 356 11.23 23.03 -1.06
N SER A 357 10.22 22.82 -1.90
CA SER A 357 8.84 23.21 -1.64
C SER A 357 8.20 22.47 -0.44
N ILE A 358 8.58 21.21 -0.19
CA ILE A 358 8.04 20.42 0.94
C ILE A 358 8.60 20.92 2.27
N HIS A 359 9.87 21.36 2.29
CA HIS A 359 10.56 21.79 3.50
C HIS A 359 10.60 23.32 3.70
N SER A 360 10.19 24.10 2.70
CA SER A 360 10.02 25.54 2.80
C SER A 360 8.61 25.90 3.26
N SER A 361 8.50 26.87 4.16
CA SER A 361 7.23 27.56 4.45
C SER A 361 7.39 29.06 4.20
N HIS A 362 6.33 29.68 3.72
CA HIS A 362 6.27 31.13 3.52
C HIS A 362 5.28 31.74 4.50
N THR A 363 5.72 32.75 5.23
CA THR A 363 4.88 33.51 6.15
C THR A 363 4.68 34.93 5.64
N PHE A 364 3.44 35.33 5.41
CA PHE A 364 3.08 36.67 4.98
C PHE A 364 2.70 37.54 6.19
N SER A 365 2.91 38.86 6.09
CA SER A 365 2.56 39.81 7.17
C SER A 365 1.08 39.74 7.58
N GLN A 366 0.19 39.49 6.61
CA GLN A 366 -1.25 39.30 6.85
C GLN A 366 -1.54 38.09 7.73
N GLN A 367 -0.78 36.99 7.57
CA GLN A 367 -0.95 35.79 8.40
C GLN A 367 -0.52 36.08 9.84
N LEU A 368 0.59 36.81 10.04
CA LEU A 368 1.04 37.22 11.38
C LEU A 368 0.01 38.13 12.08
N ALA A 369 -0.54 39.11 11.35
CA ALA A 369 -1.59 39.98 11.88
C ALA A 369 -2.85 39.18 12.26
N HIS A 370 -3.23 38.21 11.44
CA HIS A 370 -4.37 37.33 11.74
C HIS A 370 -4.11 36.45 12.97
N SER A 371 -2.92 35.83 13.07
CA SER A 371 -2.51 35.04 14.24
C SER A 371 -2.51 35.87 15.52
N TYR A 372 -2.03 37.12 15.47
CA TYR A 372 -2.08 38.03 16.62
C TYR A 372 -3.53 38.30 17.06
N SER A 373 -4.43 38.61 16.12
CA SER A 373 -5.84 38.82 16.42
C SER A 373 -6.53 37.56 16.99
N GLN A 374 -6.20 36.37 16.48
CA GLN A 374 -6.70 35.11 17.02
C GLN A 374 -6.21 34.85 18.45
N MET A 375 -4.95 35.16 18.76
CA MET A 375 -4.39 35.03 20.12
C MET A 375 -5.06 36.01 21.10
N GLU A 376 -5.33 37.23 20.67
CA GLU A 376 -6.06 38.22 21.48
C GLU A 376 -7.48 37.72 21.79
N GLN A 377 -8.20 37.22 20.79
CA GLN A 377 -9.54 36.64 20.99
C GLN A 377 -9.51 35.40 21.90
N PHE A 378 -8.51 34.54 21.76
CA PHE A 378 -8.34 33.39 22.64
C PHE A 378 -8.11 33.83 24.09
N THR A 379 -7.25 34.82 24.29
CA THR A 379 -6.96 35.39 25.62
C THR A 379 -8.19 36.04 26.24
N LEU A 380 -9.00 36.79 25.47
CA LEU A 380 -10.25 37.36 25.96
C LEU A 380 -11.28 36.28 26.35
N LYS A 381 -11.33 35.18 25.62
CA LYS A 381 -12.31 34.10 25.84
C LYS A 381 -11.96 33.20 27.03
N TYR A 382 -10.68 32.92 27.24
CA TYR A 382 -10.20 31.95 28.23
C TYR A 382 -9.37 32.58 29.36
N GLY A 383 -9.02 33.86 29.27
CA GLY A 383 -8.22 34.57 30.28
C GLY A 383 -8.94 34.81 31.61
N SER A 384 -10.24 34.55 31.71
CA SER A 384 -10.96 34.52 32.98
C SER A 384 -10.91 33.16 33.69
N PHE A 385 -10.40 32.11 33.02
CA PHE A 385 -10.25 30.75 33.54
C PHE A 385 -8.79 30.38 33.90
N LEU A 386 -7.83 31.21 33.47
CA LEU A 386 -6.43 31.22 33.91
C LEU A 386 -6.28 32.20 35.07
#